data_AF-A0A1F7FRU3-F1
#
_entry.id   AF-A0A1F7FRU3-F1
#
_cell.length_a   1.000
_cell.length_b   1.000
_cell.length_c   1.000
_cell.angle_alpha   90.00
_cell.angle_beta   90.00
_cell.angle_gamma   90.00
#
_symmetry.space_group_name_H-M   'P 1'
#
loop_
_entity.id
_entity.type
_entity.pdbx_description
1 polymer ?
#
loop_
_entity_poly.entity_id
_entity_poly.type
_entity_poly.pdbx_seq_one_letter_code
_entity_poly.pdbx_strand_id
1 'polypeptide(L)'
;MKYLRIALCFALIMATVSINAAPALSSIQKNITAAGKLWVSDPGKAQAMLRDAFASAIAWTKDEYKPAVREEGFYKAISCFSPELVEEVALAAETYVKVFPNGRYLKKVNLYRAMAEYARGNYEAVSSSLDAAAAAKGKFAYPEQTQTLSGYVSTGHHRSAERFIEGQRLQKLSSALTKDLRRFHSGNRMVDGLLNRVAAGKISGDKAVELLDSALDSAYFAKRAPEAALTSLAVKDAMAPYYNPIRTEWCSLSRVVKHAASPQMRLNKLSEFIRNYPQASNAELYKALLDLRYLYLYEFRDAAAAEEMLVQMKSLKGFEKLAEIEAIVSSFNQRSLLTADGYASLQQLANLAHLFPYDNGYLPVISYEYIQFLLVIGDMVHGQKSKIKGINVTGWGGIQANLLYNTAVGAKEKAYQDYLLIKEQMTPQVSKLVEDLLFPLYLPTLAKDRIFLAGLLAVPTLSDLGTDLLVDAISGQPRMSKAEHGFAVLSDVYNKHLAYSEAQTVWKLLSDNYPDSIWLK
;
A
#
# COMPACT_ATOMS: atom_id res chain seq x y z
N MET A 1 -83.08 -1.41 -36.19
CA MET A 1 -82.10 -2.36 -35.59
C MET A 1 -80.81 -2.55 -36.41
N LYS A 2 -80.84 -2.71 -37.74
CA LYS A 2 -79.60 -2.85 -38.55
C LYS A 2 -78.76 -1.56 -38.67
N TYR A 3 -79.39 -0.39 -38.83
CA TYR A 3 -78.66 0.89 -38.93
C TYR A 3 -78.09 1.40 -37.59
N LEU A 4 -78.69 1.01 -36.46
CA LEU A 4 -78.18 1.35 -35.12
C LEU A 4 -76.87 0.60 -34.81
N ARG A 5 -76.73 -0.64 -35.29
CA ARG A 5 -75.50 -1.45 -35.13
C ARG A 5 -74.34 -0.96 -36.00
N ILE A 6 -74.63 -0.46 -37.20
CA ILE A 6 -73.59 0.10 -38.10
C ILE A 6 -73.12 1.46 -37.57
N ALA A 7 -74.02 2.30 -37.05
CA ALA A 7 -73.66 3.55 -36.38
C ALA A 7 -72.86 3.32 -35.09
N LEU A 8 -73.21 2.31 -34.28
CA LEU A 8 -72.44 1.92 -33.10
C LEU A 8 -71.06 1.35 -33.46
N CYS A 9 -70.92 0.61 -34.56
CA CYS A 9 -69.63 0.11 -35.03
C CYS A 9 -68.74 1.23 -35.57
N PHE A 10 -69.28 2.21 -36.30
CA PHE A 10 -68.52 3.38 -36.73
C PHE A 10 -68.16 4.31 -35.56
N ALA A 11 -69.04 4.45 -34.57
CA ALA A 11 -68.74 5.20 -33.34
C ALA A 11 -67.69 4.49 -32.47
N LEU A 12 -67.67 3.15 -32.41
CA LEU A 12 -66.62 2.38 -31.72
C LEU A 12 -65.28 2.40 -32.46
N ILE A 13 -65.29 2.42 -33.79
CA ILE A 13 -64.07 2.56 -34.60
C ILE A 13 -63.51 4.00 -34.49
N MET A 14 -64.37 5.01 -34.42
CA MET A 14 -63.93 6.40 -34.22
C MET A 14 -63.54 6.71 -32.76
N ALA A 15 -64.16 6.05 -31.76
CA ALA A 15 -63.81 6.20 -30.35
C ALA A 15 -62.57 5.37 -29.93
N THR A 16 -62.16 4.37 -30.72
CA THR A 16 -60.88 3.65 -30.51
C THR A 16 -59.69 4.32 -31.19
N VAL A 17 -59.91 5.34 -32.03
CA VAL A 17 -58.85 6.15 -32.66
C VAL A 17 -58.47 7.39 -31.83
N SER A 18 -59.17 7.68 -30.73
CA SER A 18 -58.85 8.79 -29.82
C SER A 18 -58.24 8.36 -28.48
N ILE A 19 -57.57 7.21 -28.43
CA ILE A 19 -56.58 6.91 -27.37
C ILE A 19 -55.25 7.31 -27.96
N ASN A 20 -54.68 8.44 -27.52
CA ASN A 20 -53.37 9.00 -27.89
C ASN A 20 -52.48 7.96 -28.59
N ALA A 21 -52.54 7.93 -29.92
CA ALA A 21 -51.80 6.98 -30.72
C ALA A 21 -50.32 7.34 -30.56
N ALA A 22 -49.66 6.71 -29.59
CA ALA A 22 -48.24 6.83 -29.41
C ALA A 22 -47.60 6.51 -30.77
N PRO A 23 -46.70 7.38 -31.28
CA PRO A 23 -46.12 7.17 -32.59
C PRO A 23 -45.44 5.82 -32.64
N ALA A 24 -45.59 5.10 -33.75
CA ALA A 24 -45.04 3.77 -33.90
C ALA A 24 -43.54 3.77 -33.54
N LEU A 25 -43.08 2.76 -32.80
CA LEU A 25 -41.68 2.63 -32.41
C LEU A 25 -40.69 2.80 -33.60
N SER A 26 -41.11 2.47 -34.83
CA SER A 26 -40.33 2.69 -36.05
C SER A 26 -40.21 4.17 -36.47
N SER A 27 -41.22 5.01 -36.23
CA SER A 27 -41.14 6.45 -36.50
C SER A 27 -40.27 7.18 -35.47
N ILE A 28 -40.28 6.74 -34.21
CA ILE A 28 -39.37 7.24 -33.17
C ILE A 28 -37.91 7.01 -33.58
N GLN A 29 -37.57 5.82 -34.08
CA GLN A 29 -36.22 5.51 -34.57
C GLN A 29 -35.79 6.40 -35.76
N LYS A 30 -36.73 6.70 -36.67
CA LYS A 30 -36.47 7.61 -37.80
C LYS A 30 -36.17 9.02 -37.30
N ASN A 31 -36.90 9.51 -36.30
CA ASN A 31 -36.67 10.83 -35.71
C ASN A 31 -35.32 10.91 -35.00
N ILE A 32 -34.92 9.89 -34.24
CA ILE A 32 -33.60 9.81 -33.60
C ILE A 32 -32.49 9.86 -34.65
N THR A 33 -32.65 9.10 -35.74
CA THR A 33 -31.65 9.05 -36.82
C THR A 33 -31.58 10.38 -37.59
N ALA A 34 -32.72 11.05 -37.81
CA ALA A 34 -32.79 12.36 -38.45
C ALA A 34 -32.15 13.46 -37.57
N ALA A 35 -32.43 13.44 -36.27
CA ALA A 35 -31.82 14.34 -35.30
C ALA A 35 -30.29 14.18 -35.27
N GLY A 36 -29.78 12.95 -35.30
CA GLY A 36 -28.34 12.69 -35.37
C GLY A 36 -27.66 13.29 -36.61
N LYS A 37 -28.34 13.31 -37.77
CA LYS A 37 -27.83 13.95 -39.00
C LYS A 37 -27.89 15.48 -38.93
N LEU A 38 -28.89 16.02 -38.25
CA LEU A 38 -29.10 17.46 -38.11
C LEU A 38 -28.21 18.09 -37.03
N TRP A 39 -27.65 17.30 -36.11
CA TRP A 39 -26.89 17.77 -34.95
C TRP A 39 -25.75 18.74 -35.30
N VAL A 40 -25.04 18.50 -36.40
CA VAL A 40 -23.90 19.32 -36.84
C VAL A 40 -24.34 20.65 -37.46
N SER A 41 -25.49 20.67 -38.14
CA SER A 41 -25.99 21.84 -38.86
C SER A 41 -26.93 22.72 -38.03
N ASP A 42 -27.74 22.14 -37.15
CA ASP A 42 -28.72 22.83 -36.31
C ASP A 42 -28.95 22.05 -35.00
N PRO A 43 -28.12 22.30 -33.97
CA PRO A 43 -28.18 21.56 -32.71
C PRO A 43 -29.46 21.84 -31.93
N GLY A 44 -30.01 23.05 -31.99
CA GLY A 44 -31.24 23.42 -31.27
C GLY A 44 -32.45 22.64 -31.77
N LYS A 45 -32.58 22.50 -33.10
CA LYS A 45 -33.67 21.72 -33.71
C LYS A 45 -33.47 20.22 -33.54
N ALA A 46 -32.24 19.73 -33.64
CA ALA A 46 -31.93 18.33 -33.37
C ALA A 46 -32.26 17.95 -31.91
N GLN A 47 -32.00 18.85 -30.97
CA GLN A 47 -32.29 18.64 -29.56
C GLN A 47 -33.79 18.63 -29.24
N ALA A 48 -34.58 19.55 -29.82
CA ALA A 48 -36.04 19.51 -29.72
C ALA A 48 -36.61 18.19 -30.25
N MET A 49 -36.11 17.70 -31.39
CA MET A 49 -36.52 16.41 -31.96
C MET A 49 -36.19 15.22 -31.05
N LEU A 50 -35.07 15.25 -30.32
CA LEU A 50 -34.71 14.20 -29.36
C LEU A 50 -35.58 14.23 -28.10
N ARG A 51 -35.97 15.42 -27.61
CA ARG A 51 -36.93 15.56 -26.50
C ARG A 51 -38.29 14.97 -26.85
N ASP A 52 -38.82 15.30 -28.02
CA ASP A 52 -40.11 14.77 -28.49
C ASP A 52 -40.05 13.25 -28.71
N ALA A 53 -38.94 12.75 -29.26
CA ALA A 53 -38.70 11.32 -29.44
C ALA A 53 -38.57 10.60 -28.09
N PHE A 54 -37.93 11.22 -27.09
CA PHE A 54 -37.80 10.67 -25.73
C PHE A 54 -39.16 10.54 -25.04
N ALA A 55 -39.96 11.61 -25.03
CA ALA A 55 -41.31 11.61 -24.44
C ALA A 55 -42.20 10.55 -25.10
N SER A 56 -42.11 10.45 -26.44
CA SER A 56 -42.82 9.43 -27.21
C SER A 56 -42.36 8.00 -26.88
N ALA A 57 -41.06 7.80 -26.65
CA ALA A 57 -40.50 6.48 -26.35
C ALA A 57 -40.84 6.01 -24.92
N ILE A 58 -40.81 6.91 -23.93
CA ILE A 58 -41.19 6.60 -22.55
C ILE A 58 -42.67 6.18 -22.45
N ALA A 59 -43.56 6.74 -23.28
CA ALA A 59 -44.97 6.34 -23.30
C ALA A 59 -45.18 4.83 -23.58
N TRP A 60 -44.24 4.18 -24.28
CA TRP A 60 -44.26 2.73 -24.58
C TRP A 60 -43.69 1.84 -23.46
N THR A 61 -43.20 2.42 -22.35
CA THR A 61 -42.55 1.67 -21.26
C THR A 61 -43.51 1.20 -20.16
N LYS A 62 -44.77 1.63 -20.21
CA LYS A 62 -45.83 1.30 -19.24
C LYS A 62 -46.09 -0.21 -19.13
N ASP A 63 -46.51 -0.66 -17.94
CA ASP A 63 -46.74 -2.08 -17.63
C ASP A 63 -47.82 -2.76 -18.49
N GLU A 64 -48.71 -1.97 -19.11
CA GLU A 64 -49.78 -2.43 -20.00
C GLU A 64 -49.25 -3.05 -21.31
N TYR A 65 -48.00 -2.74 -21.69
CA TYR A 65 -47.40 -3.26 -22.92
C TYR A 65 -46.61 -4.55 -22.69
N LYS A 66 -46.51 -5.39 -23.74
CA LYS A 66 -45.72 -6.62 -23.70
C LYS A 66 -44.26 -6.33 -23.33
N PRO A 67 -43.58 -7.18 -22.55
CA PRO A 67 -42.19 -6.96 -22.11
C PRO A 67 -41.22 -6.61 -23.24
N ALA A 68 -41.32 -7.26 -24.41
CA ALA A 68 -40.46 -6.97 -25.56
C ALA A 68 -40.67 -5.56 -26.15
N VAL A 69 -41.90 -5.04 -26.11
CA VAL A 69 -42.25 -3.70 -26.60
C VAL A 69 -41.77 -2.65 -25.61
N ARG A 70 -41.93 -2.92 -24.31
CA ARG A 70 -41.42 -2.07 -23.23
C ARG A 70 -39.91 -1.96 -23.29
N GLU A 71 -39.24 -3.09 -23.47
CA GLU A 71 -37.78 -3.16 -23.61
C GLU A 71 -37.29 -2.31 -24.80
N GLU A 72 -37.95 -2.40 -25.95
CA GLU A 72 -37.64 -1.57 -27.13
C GLU A 72 -37.95 -0.08 -26.91
N GLY A 73 -39.03 0.23 -26.19
CA GLY A 73 -39.38 1.59 -25.79
C GLY A 73 -38.31 2.23 -24.90
N PHE A 74 -37.84 1.51 -23.88
CA PHE A 74 -36.74 1.96 -23.03
C PHE A 74 -35.45 2.17 -23.84
N TYR A 75 -35.07 1.22 -24.70
CA TYR A 75 -33.87 1.36 -25.52
C TYR A 75 -33.92 2.61 -26.42
N LYS A 76 -35.08 2.89 -27.02
CA LYS A 76 -35.26 4.08 -27.87
C LYS A 76 -35.21 5.37 -27.07
N ALA A 77 -35.83 5.40 -25.89
CA ALA A 77 -35.72 6.54 -24.98
C ALA A 77 -34.25 6.80 -24.61
N ILE A 78 -33.51 5.76 -24.23
CA ILE A 78 -32.09 5.87 -23.86
C ILE A 78 -31.22 6.36 -25.03
N SER A 79 -31.55 5.97 -26.27
CA SER A 79 -30.83 6.43 -27.46
C SER A 79 -31.06 7.90 -27.83
N CYS A 80 -32.01 8.60 -27.18
CA CYS A 80 -32.24 10.04 -27.34
C CYS A 80 -31.22 10.91 -26.58
N PHE A 81 -30.06 10.37 -26.21
CA PHE A 81 -29.02 11.05 -25.44
C PHE A 81 -28.65 12.42 -26.04
N SER A 82 -28.81 13.48 -25.25
CA SER A 82 -28.49 14.87 -25.58
C SER A 82 -28.18 15.65 -24.29
N PRO A 83 -27.54 16.84 -24.37
CA PRO A 83 -27.08 17.58 -23.19
C PRO A 83 -28.17 17.92 -22.17
N GLU A 84 -29.43 18.07 -22.58
CA GLU A 84 -30.54 18.39 -21.68
C GLU A 84 -31.27 17.16 -21.14
N LEU A 85 -31.06 15.98 -21.75
CA LEU A 85 -31.73 14.74 -21.36
C LEU A 85 -30.80 13.80 -20.58
N VAL A 86 -29.67 14.31 -20.09
CA VAL A 86 -28.65 13.51 -19.39
C VAL A 86 -29.26 12.81 -18.18
N GLU A 87 -30.05 13.54 -17.39
CA GLU A 87 -30.66 13.02 -16.16
C GLU A 87 -31.73 11.95 -16.45
N GLU A 88 -32.58 12.23 -17.42
CA GLU A 88 -33.70 11.39 -17.81
C GLU A 88 -33.21 10.11 -18.51
N VAL A 89 -32.17 10.21 -19.34
CA VAL A 89 -31.56 9.06 -20.01
C VAL A 89 -30.85 8.15 -19.01
N ALA A 90 -30.14 8.72 -18.03
CA ALA A 90 -29.51 7.91 -17.01
C ALA A 90 -30.54 7.19 -16.12
N LEU A 91 -31.61 7.87 -15.70
CA LEU A 91 -32.70 7.24 -14.94
C LEU A 91 -33.39 6.13 -15.75
N ALA A 92 -33.64 6.37 -17.04
CA ALA A 92 -34.20 5.36 -17.94
C ALA A 92 -33.26 4.16 -18.11
N ALA A 93 -31.94 4.39 -18.20
CA ALA A 93 -30.94 3.33 -18.29
C ALA A 93 -30.85 2.51 -17.00
N GLU A 94 -30.87 3.14 -15.83
CA GLU A 94 -30.90 2.43 -14.54
C GLU A 94 -32.15 1.58 -14.38
N THR A 95 -33.30 2.14 -14.77
CA THR A 95 -34.58 1.44 -14.75
C THR A 95 -34.55 0.24 -15.70
N TYR A 96 -34.00 0.40 -16.90
CA TYR A 96 -33.83 -0.71 -17.84
C TYR A 96 -32.99 -1.84 -17.26
N VAL A 97 -31.84 -1.54 -16.66
CA VAL A 97 -30.94 -2.57 -16.08
C VAL A 97 -31.63 -3.34 -14.95
N LYS A 98 -32.45 -2.67 -14.13
CA LYS A 98 -33.22 -3.30 -13.05
C LYS A 98 -34.37 -4.18 -13.57
N VAL A 99 -35.11 -3.71 -14.57
CA VAL A 99 -36.30 -4.39 -15.10
C VAL A 99 -35.94 -5.49 -16.10
N PHE A 100 -34.87 -5.32 -16.87
CA PHE A 100 -34.43 -6.23 -17.93
C PHE A 100 -32.94 -6.62 -17.76
N PRO A 101 -32.57 -7.34 -16.68
CA PRO A 101 -31.17 -7.70 -16.39
C PRO A 101 -30.53 -8.62 -17.46
N ASN A 102 -31.34 -9.32 -18.25
CA ASN A 102 -30.93 -10.14 -19.38
C ASN A 102 -31.44 -9.60 -20.73
N GLY A 103 -31.71 -8.29 -20.80
CA GLY A 103 -32.27 -7.63 -21.98
C GLY A 103 -31.36 -7.73 -23.21
N ARG A 104 -31.98 -7.73 -24.39
CA ARG A 104 -31.35 -7.71 -25.71
C ARG A 104 -30.46 -6.49 -25.94
N TYR A 105 -30.81 -5.33 -25.37
CA TYR A 105 -30.12 -4.06 -25.57
C TYR A 105 -29.17 -3.68 -24.43
N LEU A 106 -29.03 -4.53 -23.41
CA LEU A 106 -28.27 -4.27 -22.18
C LEU A 106 -26.87 -3.71 -22.44
N LYS A 107 -26.15 -4.27 -23.42
CA LYS A 107 -24.83 -3.82 -23.82
C LYS A 107 -24.80 -2.33 -24.22
N LYS A 108 -25.75 -1.92 -25.05
CA LYS A 108 -25.85 -0.53 -25.54
C LYS A 108 -26.39 0.41 -24.47
N VAL A 109 -27.34 -0.07 -23.67
CA VAL A 109 -27.87 0.69 -22.54
C VAL A 109 -26.76 1.02 -21.55
N ASN A 110 -25.88 0.07 -21.22
CA ASN A 110 -24.74 0.32 -20.34
C ASN A 110 -23.73 1.32 -20.94
N LEU A 111 -23.57 1.39 -22.27
CA LEU A 111 -22.75 2.43 -22.91
C LEU A 111 -23.38 3.82 -22.78
N TYR A 112 -24.67 3.97 -23.05
CA TYR A 112 -25.37 5.24 -22.86
C TYR A 112 -25.41 5.66 -21.39
N ARG A 113 -25.52 4.69 -20.47
CA ARG A 113 -25.38 4.93 -19.03
C ARG A 113 -24.00 5.48 -18.70
N ALA A 114 -22.93 4.86 -19.21
CA ALA A 114 -21.57 5.37 -19.02
C ALA A 114 -21.40 6.79 -19.58
N MET A 115 -22.00 7.10 -20.74
CA MET A 115 -21.98 8.45 -21.31
C MET A 115 -22.72 9.48 -20.44
N ALA A 116 -23.87 9.10 -19.88
CA ALA A 116 -24.65 9.98 -19.02
C ALA A 116 -23.98 10.21 -17.66
N GLU A 117 -23.43 9.17 -17.03
CA GLU A 117 -22.64 9.30 -15.80
C GLU A 117 -21.38 10.13 -16.01
N TYR A 118 -20.76 10.04 -17.20
CA TYR A 118 -19.62 10.89 -17.55
C TYR A 118 -20.03 12.35 -17.64
N ALA A 119 -21.17 12.65 -18.28
CA ALA A 119 -21.71 14.00 -18.37
C ALA A 119 -22.09 14.59 -16.99
N ARG A 120 -22.46 13.73 -16.02
CA ARG A 120 -22.70 14.09 -14.61
C ARG A 120 -21.43 14.26 -13.76
N GLY A 121 -20.27 13.87 -14.28
CA GLY A 121 -19.01 13.87 -13.54
C GLY A 121 -18.85 12.70 -12.55
N ASN A 122 -19.71 11.68 -12.63
CA ASN A 122 -19.66 10.50 -11.75
C ASN A 122 -18.73 9.42 -12.33
N TYR A 123 -17.42 9.66 -12.26
CA TYR A 123 -16.42 8.81 -12.94
C TYR A 123 -16.35 7.37 -12.41
N GLU A 124 -16.71 7.11 -11.15
CA GLU A 124 -16.81 5.75 -10.61
C GLU A 124 -17.93 4.96 -11.29
N ALA A 125 -19.12 5.57 -11.46
CA ALA A 125 -20.25 4.95 -12.14
C ALA A 125 -20.00 4.75 -13.65
N VAL A 126 -19.16 5.58 -14.27
CA VAL A 126 -18.72 5.38 -15.67
C VAL A 126 -17.99 4.05 -15.80
N SER A 127 -16.99 3.79 -14.93
CA SER A 127 -16.17 2.57 -15.01
C SER A 127 -17.02 1.30 -14.86
N SER A 128 -17.88 1.25 -13.85
CA SER A 128 -18.78 0.11 -13.59
C SER A 128 -19.76 -0.13 -14.74
N SER A 129 -20.26 0.95 -15.37
CA SER A 129 -21.14 0.86 -16.52
C SER A 129 -20.41 0.35 -17.76
N LEU A 130 -19.16 0.76 -18.00
CA LEU A 130 -18.34 0.24 -19.09
C LEU A 130 -18.00 -1.24 -18.91
N ASP A 131 -17.66 -1.65 -17.68
CA ASP A 131 -17.39 -3.07 -17.37
C ASP A 131 -18.66 -3.93 -17.56
N ALA A 132 -19.82 -3.42 -17.14
CA ALA A 132 -21.10 -4.08 -17.40
C ALA A 132 -21.45 -4.15 -18.89
N ALA A 133 -21.08 -3.15 -19.69
CA ALA A 133 -21.22 -3.20 -21.15
C ALA A 133 -20.28 -4.24 -21.77
N ALA A 134 -19.05 -4.35 -21.27
CA ALA A 134 -18.07 -5.33 -21.74
C ALA A 134 -18.52 -6.77 -21.46
N ALA A 135 -19.12 -7.02 -20.29
CA ALA A 135 -19.63 -8.34 -19.90
C ALA A 135 -20.93 -8.77 -20.62
N ALA A 136 -21.73 -7.81 -21.11
CA ALA A 136 -23.00 -8.09 -21.76
C ALA A 136 -22.86 -8.83 -23.12
N LYS A 137 -23.79 -9.75 -23.40
CA LYS A 137 -23.81 -10.54 -24.65
C LYS A 137 -23.93 -9.63 -25.89
N GLY A 138 -23.12 -9.90 -26.92
CA GLY A 138 -23.15 -9.21 -28.21
C GLY A 138 -21.79 -8.64 -28.62
N LYS A 139 -21.62 -8.35 -29.93
CA LYS A 139 -20.41 -7.71 -30.47
C LYS A 139 -20.54 -6.19 -30.38
N PHE A 140 -19.47 -5.49 -30.01
CA PHE A 140 -19.43 -4.03 -30.10
C PHE A 140 -19.29 -3.60 -31.57
N ALA A 141 -20.03 -2.58 -31.97
CA ALA A 141 -19.77 -1.87 -33.23
C ALA A 141 -18.53 -0.96 -33.07
N TYR A 142 -17.93 -0.54 -34.19
CA TYR A 142 -16.73 0.30 -34.17
C TYR A 142 -16.87 1.60 -33.33
N PRO A 143 -17.93 2.41 -33.49
CA PRO A 143 -18.09 3.63 -32.68
C PRO A 143 -18.19 3.32 -31.18
N GLU A 144 -18.79 2.19 -30.83
CA GLU A 144 -18.95 1.73 -29.45
C GLU A 144 -17.60 1.34 -28.85
N GLN A 145 -16.73 0.63 -29.60
CA GLN A 145 -15.38 0.28 -29.15
C GLN A 145 -14.53 1.52 -28.88
N THR A 146 -14.58 2.51 -29.78
CA THR A 146 -13.84 3.77 -29.63
C THR A 146 -14.38 4.58 -28.45
N GLN A 147 -15.69 4.61 -28.23
CA GLN A 147 -16.29 5.28 -27.07
C GLN A 147 -15.92 4.61 -25.75
N THR A 148 -16.00 3.27 -25.65
CA THR A 148 -15.60 2.56 -24.43
C THR A 148 -14.12 2.78 -24.12
N LEU A 149 -13.26 2.68 -25.15
CA LEU A 149 -11.84 2.94 -24.99
C LEU A 149 -11.57 4.38 -24.53
N SER A 150 -12.21 5.36 -25.18
CA SER A 150 -12.08 6.77 -24.80
C SER A 150 -12.61 7.02 -23.38
N GLY A 151 -13.63 6.30 -22.93
CA GLY A 151 -14.18 6.39 -21.58
C GLY A 151 -13.22 5.85 -20.51
N TYR A 152 -12.60 4.70 -20.73
CA TYR A 152 -11.56 4.21 -19.82
C TYR A 152 -10.32 5.13 -19.83
N VAL A 153 -9.98 5.67 -21.00
CA VAL A 153 -8.88 6.63 -21.15
C VAL A 153 -9.24 8.00 -20.60
N SER A 154 -10.49 8.44 -20.47
CA SER A 154 -10.78 9.71 -19.77
C SER A 154 -10.79 9.54 -18.25
N THR A 155 -11.13 8.35 -17.74
CA THR A 155 -11.36 8.06 -16.32
C THR A 155 -10.16 7.52 -15.53
N GLY A 156 -8.97 7.36 -16.12
CA GLY A 156 -7.80 6.82 -15.39
C GLY A 156 -7.71 5.29 -15.34
N HIS A 157 -8.61 4.57 -16.03
CA HIS A 157 -8.75 3.11 -15.91
C HIS A 157 -7.97 2.35 -16.99
N HIS A 158 -6.64 2.46 -16.97
CA HIS A 158 -5.74 1.92 -18.02
C HIS A 158 -5.81 0.42 -18.16
N ARG A 159 -5.86 -0.30 -17.05
CA ARG A 159 -5.86 -1.77 -17.07
C ARG A 159 -7.20 -2.29 -17.57
N SER A 160 -8.30 -1.61 -17.24
CA SER A 160 -9.59 -1.91 -17.87
C SER A 160 -9.55 -1.60 -19.38
N ALA A 161 -8.94 -0.50 -19.80
CA ALA A 161 -8.76 -0.20 -21.23
C ALA A 161 -7.95 -1.29 -21.95
N GLU A 162 -6.83 -1.70 -21.38
CA GLU A 162 -5.97 -2.77 -21.88
C GLU A 162 -6.72 -4.10 -21.99
N ARG A 163 -7.32 -4.57 -20.88
CA ARG A 163 -8.12 -5.81 -20.86
C ARG A 163 -9.30 -5.75 -21.81
N PHE A 164 -9.96 -4.60 -21.93
CA PHE A 164 -11.04 -4.40 -22.88
C PHE A 164 -10.56 -4.59 -24.31
N ILE A 165 -9.40 -4.04 -24.66
CA ILE A 165 -8.84 -4.20 -25.99
C ILE A 165 -8.36 -5.64 -26.23
N GLU A 166 -7.61 -6.23 -25.30
CA GLU A 166 -7.05 -7.58 -25.42
C GLU A 166 -8.13 -8.67 -25.40
N GLY A 167 -9.20 -8.46 -24.62
CA GLY A 167 -10.34 -9.36 -24.51
C GLY A 167 -11.24 -9.36 -25.75
N GLN A 168 -11.04 -8.44 -26.68
CA GLN A 168 -11.77 -8.43 -27.95
C GLN A 168 -11.25 -9.55 -28.86
N ARG A 169 -11.89 -10.73 -28.78
CA ARG A 169 -11.73 -11.81 -29.78
C ARG A 169 -12.29 -11.38 -31.13
N LEU A 170 -11.56 -10.55 -31.85
CA LEU A 170 -11.95 -10.02 -33.16
C LEU A 170 -11.36 -10.88 -34.27
N GLN A 171 -12.22 -11.53 -35.06
CA GLN A 171 -11.80 -12.19 -36.31
C GLN A 171 -11.23 -11.19 -37.33
N LYS A 172 -11.57 -9.90 -37.24
CA LYS A 172 -10.96 -8.77 -37.98
C LYS A 172 -11.01 -7.50 -37.13
N LEU A 173 -9.86 -7.05 -36.63
CA LEU A 173 -9.70 -5.73 -35.99
C LEU A 173 -9.92 -4.62 -37.04
N SER A 174 -10.51 -3.49 -36.65
CA SER A 174 -10.58 -2.32 -37.53
C SER A 174 -9.17 -1.72 -37.71
N SER A 175 -8.93 -0.99 -38.81
CA SER A 175 -7.64 -0.33 -39.06
C SER A 175 -7.29 0.70 -37.98
N ALA A 176 -8.28 1.42 -37.46
CA ALA A 176 -8.13 2.37 -36.35
C ALA A 176 -7.76 1.68 -35.03
N LEU A 177 -8.50 0.63 -34.63
CA LEU A 177 -8.20 -0.13 -33.41
C LEU A 177 -6.83 -0.83 -33.50
N THR A 178 -6.47 -1.31 -34.70
CA THR A 178 -5.12 -1.86 -34.96
C THR A 178 -4.03 -0.81 -34.79
N LYS A 179 -4.28 0.44 -35.22
CA LYS A 179 -3.35 1.56 -35.04
C LYS A 179 -3.22 1.95 -33.57
N ASP A 180 -4.33 2.00 -32.84
CA ASP A 180 -4.37 2.31 -31.41
C ASP A 180 -3.66 1.22 -30.59
N LEU A 181 -3.87 -0.07 -30.92
CA LEU A 181 -3.15 -1.21 -30.35
C LEU A 181 -1.64 -1.15 -30.62
N ARG A 182 -1.23 -0.84 -31.85
CA ARG A 182 0.19 -0.68 -32.17
C ARG A 182 0.81 0.47 -31.38
N ARG A 183 0.10 1.59 -31.25
CA ARG A 183 0.52 2.73 -30.42
C ARG A 183 0.63 2.36 -28.94
N PHE A 184 -0.33 1.59 -28.42
CA PHE A 184 -0.32 1.07 -27.06
C PHE A 184 0.91 0.21 -26.78
N HIS A 185 1.10 -0.88 -27.53
CA HIS A 185 2.21 -1.79 -27.32
C HIS A 185 3.57 -1.11 -27.56
N SER A 186 3.66 -0.18 -28.51
CA SER A 186 4.87 0.62 -28.72
C SER A 186 5.17 1.51 -27.52
N GLY A 187 4.14 2.12 -26.92
CA GLY A 187 4.26 2.93 -25.71
C GLY A 187 4.72 2.10 -24.50
N ASN A 188 4.09 0.96 -24.23
CA ASN A 188 4.49 0.09 -23.12
C ASN A 188 5.94 -0.39 -23.27
N ARG A 189 6.32 -0.87 -24.47
CA ARG A 189 7.73 -1.28 -24.73
C ARG A 189 8.73 -0.15 -24.53
N MET A 190 8.35 1.09 -24.88
CA MET A 190 9.19 2.25 -24.65
C MET A 190 9.36 2.52 -23.15
N VAL A 191 8.27 2.53 -22.39
CA VAL A 191 8.30 2.73 -20.92
C VAL A 191 9.07 1.61 -20.22
N ASP A 192 8.77 0.35 -20.53
CA ASP A 192 9.48 -0.81 -19.96
C ASP A 192 10.98 -0.75 -20.29
N GLY A 193 11.31 -0.38 -21.53
CA GLY A 193 12.70 -0.18 -21.96
C GLY A 193 13.41 0.92 -21.18
N LEU A 194 12.73 2.02 -20.90
CA LEU A 194 13.28 3.12 -20.08
C LEU A 194 13.43 2.72 -18.62
N LEU A 195 12.40 2.13 -18.00
CA LEU A 195 12.44 1.62 -16.62
C LEU A 195 13.59 0.64 -16.42
N ASN A 196 13.77 -0.32 -17.33
CA ASN A 196 14.87 -1.28 -17.28
C ASN A 196 16.24 -0.59 -17.40
N ARG A 197 16.36 0.48 -18.20
CA ARG A 197 17.60 1.25 -18.31
C ARG A 197 17.87 2.08 -17.04
N VAL A 198 16.84 2.62 -16.38
CA VAL A 198 16.98 3.29 -15.08
C VAL A 198 17.42 2.29 -14.02
N ALA A 199 16.73 1.16 -13.91
CA ALA A 199 17.05 0.09 -12.95
C ALA A 199 18.48 -0.46 -13.13
N ALA A 200 18.93 -0.60 -14.38
CA ALA A 200 20.30 -1.01 -14.70
C ALA A 200 21.34 0.12 -14.58
N GLY A 201 20.96 1.32 -14.15
CA GLY A 201 21.86 2.48 -14.03
C GLY A 201 22.40 3.03 -15.36
N LYS A 202 21.83 2.62 -16.50
CA LYS A 202 22.25 3.08 -17.85
C LYS A 202 21.80 4.51 -18.16
N ILE A 203 20.76 4.98 -17.47
CA ILE A 203 20.30 6.38 -17.48
C ILE A 203 19.98 6.78 -16.03
N SER A 204 20.36 8.00 -15.63
CA SER A 204 20.19 8.51 -14.27
C SER A 204 20.05 10.04 -14.25
N GLY A 205 19.65 10.59 -13.10
CA GLY A 205 19.52 12.03 -12.87
C GLY A 205 18.54 12.71 -13.83
N ASP A 206 18.86 13.94 -14.24
CA ASP A 206 18.01 14.76 -15.13
C ASP A 206 17.62 14.04 -16.41
N LYS A 207 18.57 13.29 -17.01
CA LYS A 207 18.33 12.56 -18.25
C LYS A 207 17.32 11.43 -18.09
N ALA A 208 17.31 10.76 -16.94
CA ALA A 208 16.28 9.75 -16.65
C ALA A 208 14.92 10.40 -16.47
N VAL A 209 14.87 11.52 -15.74
CA VAL A 209 13.66 12.31 -15.51
C VAL A 209 13.07 12.82 -16.83
N GLU A 210 13.88 13.48 -17.66
CA GLU A 210 13.47 14.02 -18.95
C GLU A 210 12.88 12.93 -19.86
N LEU A 211 13.56 11.77 -19.96
CA LEU A 211 13.10 10.66 -20.79
C LEU A 211 11.82 10.01 -20.25
N LEU A 212 11.70 9.87 -18.92
CA LEU A 212 10.49 9.32 -18.30
C LEU A 212 9.32 10.29 -18.43
N ASP A 213 9.51 11.57 -18.11
CA ASP A 213 8.47 12.59 -18.24
C ASP A 213 8.04 12.78 -19.70
N SER A 214 9.00 12.78 -20.65
CA SER A 214 8.69 12.82 -22.09
C SER A 214 7.92 11.59 -22.54
N ALA A 215 8.25 10.40 -22.02
CA ALA A 215 7.50 9.18 -22.30
C ALA A 215 6.08 9.24 -21.72
N LEU A 216 5.94 9.81 -20.51
CA LEU A 216 4.64 10.06 -19.88
C LEU A 216 3.80 11.02 -20.73
N ASP A 217 4.39 12.09 -21.28
CA ASP A 217 3.65 13.07 -22.09
C ASP A 217 3.29 12.58 -23.50
N SER A 218 4.16 11.77 -24.13
CA SER A 218 4.08 11.44 -25.56
C SER A 218 3.38 10.13 -25.90
N ALA A 219 3.39 9.14 -24.99
CA ALA A 219 2.83 7.85 -25.29
C ALA A 219 1.30 7.90 -25.23
N TYR A 220 0.68 7.46 -26.33
CA TYR A 220 -0.77 7.44 -26.58
C TYR A 220 -1.62 6.79 -25.46
N PHE A 221 -0.98 5.98 -24.60
CA PHE A 221 -1.50 5.47 -23.33
C PHE A 221 -0.60 5.75 -22.11
N ALA A 222 0.68 6.08 -22.32
CA ALA A 222 1.61 6.27 -21.20
C ALA A 222 1.57 7.66 -20.56
N LYS A 223 0.58 8.51 -20.91
CA LYS A 223 0.05 9.49 -19.95
C LYS A 223 -0.22 8.90 -18.57
N ARG A 224 -0.38 7.57 -18.47
CA ARG A 224 -0.68 6.85 -17.24
C ARG A 224 0.08 5.52 -17.06
N ALA A 225 1.42 5.54 -17.11
CA ALA A 225 2.25 4.44 -16.57
C ALA A 225 2.59 4.69 -15.09
N PRO A 226 1.93 4.02 -14.13
CA PRO A 226 2.12 4.30 -12.70
C PRO A 226 3.56 4.04 -12.23
N GLU A 227 4.20 2.99 -12.75
CA GLU A 227 5.58 2.62 -12.41
C GLU A 227 6.57 3.71 -12.83
N ALA A 228 6.40 4.27 -14.03
CA ALA A 228 7.23 5.36 -14.55
C ALA A 228 6.98 6.68 -13.82
N ALA A 229 5.74 6.97 -13.44
CA ALA A 229 5.41 8.15 -12.64
C ALA A 229 6.07 8.10 -11.26
N LEU A 230 5.98 6.98 -10.54
CA LEU A 230 6.67 6.80 -9.25
C LEU A 230 8.18 6.84 -9.40
N THR A 231 8.72 6.19 -10.44
CA THR A 231 10.17 6.19 -10.67
C THR A 231 10.68 7.59 -10.98
N SER A 232 9.97 8.37 -11.81
CA SER A 232 10.32 9.78 -12.09
C SER A 232 10.30 10.63 -10.81
N LEU A 233 9.27 10.47 -9.98
CA LEU A 233 9.17 11.17 -8.68
C LEU A 233 10.34 10.80 -7.75
N ALA A 234 10.65 9.50 -7.62
CA ALA A 234 11.74 9.03 -6.78
C ALA A 234 13.10 9.53 -7.27
N VAL A 235 13.35 9.53 -8.59
CA VAL A 235 14.60 10.06 -9.15
C VAL A 235 14.71 11.56 -8.88
N LYS A 236 13.65 12.35 -9.15
CA LYS A 236 13.64 13.80 -8.87
C LYS A 236 13.96 14.10 -7.41
N ASP A 237 13.41 13.32 -6.50
CA ASP A 237 13.61 13.53 -5.07
C ASP A 237 15.00 13.08 -4.57
N ALA A 238 15.63 12.13 -5.26
CA ALA A 238 16.98 11.68 -4.97
C ALA A 238 18.08 12.56 -5.59
N MET A 239 17.73 13.61 -6.33
CA MET A 239 18.69 14.50 -6.98
C MET A 239 19.30 15.53 -6.04
N ALA A 240 20.61 15.74 -6.14
CA ALA A 240 21.26 16.84 -5.45
C ALA A 240 20.88 18.18 -6.14
N PRO A 241 20.85 19.30 -5.38
CA PRO A 241 21.14 19.45 -3.96
C PRO A 241 20.04 18.95 -3.01
N TYR A 242 20.45 18.35 -1.89
CA TYR A 242 19.55 17.82 -0.86
C TYR A 242 19.23 18.88 0.18
N TYR A 243 18.03 19.46 0.11
CA TYR A 243 17.61 20.50 1.04
C TYR A 243 16.95 19.95 2.30
N ASN A 244 16.39 18.73 2.24
CA ASN A 244 15.56 18.17 3.32
C ASN A 244 16.04 16.76 3.74
N PRO A 245 17.21 16.63 4.40
CA PRO A 245 17.64 15.35 4.94
C PRO A 245 16.87 14.99 6.21
N ILE A 246 16.52 13.72 6.35
CA ILE A 246 15.84 13.15 7.52
C ILE A 246 16.69 12.01 8.04
N ARG A 247 16.99 12.07 9.34
CA ARG A 247 17.62 10.95 10.05
C ARG A 247 16.53 10.09 10.67
N THR A 248 16.42 8.85 10.22
CA THR A 248 15.55 7.83 10.79
C THR A 248 16.39 6.87 11.62
N GLU A 249 15.83 6.42 12.72
CA GLU A 249 16.49 5.48 13.62
C GLU A 249 15.53 4.36 14.02
N TRP A 250 16.06 3.16 14.15
CA TRP A 250 15.33 2.02 14.67
C TRP A 250 16.26 1.14 15.49
N CYS A 251 16.01 1.04 16.80
CA CYS A 251 16.83 0.26 17.73
C CYS A 251 18.34 0.49 17.52
N SER A 252 18.83 1.73 17.60
CA SER A 252 20.25 2.11 17.37
C SER A 252 20.80 1.94 15.95
N LEU A 253 20.05 1.37 15.01
CA LEU A 253 20.37 1.52 13.59
C LEU A 253 19.94 2.90 13.13
N SER A 254 20.71 3.52 12.23
CA SER A 254 20.38 4.84 11.69
C SER A 254 20.52 4.88 10.16
N ARG A 255 19.67 5.70 9.54
CA ARG A 255 19.73 5.99 8.10
C ARG A 255 19.47 7.47 7.91
N VAL A 256 20.17 8.06 6.94
CA VAL A 256 19.87 9.41 6.48
C VAL A 256 19.23 9.30 5.11
N VAL A 257 17.95 9.65 5.05
CA VAL A 257 17.20 9.76 3.81
C VAL A 257 17.33 11.19 3.34
N LYS A 258 17.70 11.39 2.06
CA LYS A 258 17.94 12.72 1.51
C LYS A 258 16.90 13.04 0.46
N HIS A 259 16.21 14.15 0.65
CA HIS A 259 15.17 14.62 -0.25
C HIS A 259 15.57 15.96 -0.88
N ALA A 260 15.38 16.05 -2.19
CA ALA A 260 15.55 17.27 -2.98
C ALA A 260 14.30 18.15 -2.85
N ALA A 261 13.12 17.53 -2.92
CA ALA A 261 11.85 18.23 -2.95
C ALA A 261 11.35 18.53 -1.54
N SER A 262 10.60 19.63 -1.39
CA SER A 262 9.95 19.97 -0.13
C SER A 262 8.87 18.94 0.23
N PRO A 263 8.60 18.71 1.54
CA PRO A 263 7.55 17.80 1.98
C PRO A 263 6.18 18.09 1.35
N GLN A 264 5.81 19.36 1.18
CA GLN A 264 4.53 19.76 0.57
C GLN A 264 4.44 19.37 -0.91
N MET A 265 5.54 19.53 -1.66
CA MET A 265 5.58 19.12 -3.07
C MET A 265 5.46 17.60 -3.20
N ARG A 266 6.14 16.84 -2.33
CA ARG A 266 6.05 15.38 -2.30
C ARG A 266 4.65 14.90 -1.94
N LEU A 267 4.04 15.49 -0.91
CA LEU A 267 2.67 15.19 -0.51
C LEU A 267 1.69 15.38 -1.68
N ASN A 268 1.79 16.54 -2.36
CA ASN A 268 0.93 16.84 -3.49
C ASN A 268 1.13 15.84 -4.63
N LYS A 269 2.38 15.50 -4.97
CA LYS A 269 2.70 14.59 -6.08
C LYS A 269 2.28 13.15 -5.81
N LEU A 270 2.47 12.66 -4.58
CA LEU A 270 2.06 11.31 -4.18
C LEU A 270 0.53 11.19 -4.05
N SER A 271 -0.14 12.22 -3.52
CA SER A 271 -1.60 12.27 -3.49
C SER A 271 -2.21 12.36 -4.90
N GLU A 272 -1.61 13.17 -5.78
CA GLU A 272 -1.97 13.22 -7.20
C GLU A 272 -1.80 11.85 -7.87
N PHE A 273 -0.74 11.12 -7.52
CA PHE A 273 -0.52 9.77 -8.03
C PHE A 273 -1.66 8.83 -7.65
N ILE A 274 -2.00 8.72 -6.36
CA ILE A 274 -3.07 7.80 -5.91
C ILE A 274 -4.41 8.13 -6.59
N ARG A 275 -4.73 9.43 -6.72
CA ARG A 275 -5.96 9.89 -7.38
C ARG A 275 -5.98 9.59 -8.88
N ASN A 276 -4.86 9.81 -9.57
CA ASN A 276 -4.78 9.70 -11.03
C ASN A 276 -4.61 8.24 -11.50
N TYR A 277 -4.20 7.34 -10.61
CA TYR A 277 -3.88 5.95 -10.90
C TYR A 277 -4.68 4.96 -10.02
N PRO A 278 -6.03 4.96 -10.09
CA PRO A 278 -6.86 4.09 -9.24
C PRO A 278 -6.68 2.59 -9.52
N GLN A 279 -6.12 2.23 -10.69
CA GLN A 279 -5.84 0.85 -11.09
C GLN A 279 -4.35 0.48 -11.11
N ALA A 280 -3.49 1.28 -10.47
CA ALA A 280 -2.10 0.90 -10.26
C ALA A 280 -2.01 -0.48 -9.57
N SER A 281 -0.91 -1.19 -9.75
CA SER A 281 -0.68 -2.47 -9.09
C SER A 281 -0.59 -2.26 -7.60
N ASN A 282 -0.88 -3.32 -6.87
CA ASN A 282 -0.70 -3.31 -5.43
C ASN A 282 0.75 -2.97 -5.05
N ALA A 283 1.75 -3.26 -5.90
CA ALA A 283 3.14 -2.89 -5.66
C ALA A 283 3.37 -1.38 -5.76
N GLU A 284 2.87 -0.75 -6.82
CA GLU A 284 2.97 0.71 -6.99
C GLU A 284 2.18 1.45 -5.91
N LEU A 285 0.94 1.01 -5.63
CA LEU A 285 0.12 1.59 -4.57
C LEU A 285 0.76 1.43 -3.20
N TYR A 286 1.29 0.25 -2.89
CA TYR A 286 1.99 0.02 -1.63
C TYR A 286 3.18 0.96 -1.48
N LYS A 287 4.00 1.13 -2.53
CA LYS A 287 5.14 2.04 -2.49
C LYS A 287 4.70 3.50 -2.30
N ALA A 288 3.68 3.96 -3.00
CA ALA A 288 3.16 5.32 -2.85
C ALA A 288 2.60 5.58 -1.44
N LEU A 289 1.84 4.62 -0.88
CA LEU A 289 1.28 4.71 0.47
C LEU A 289 2.38 4.66 1.55
N LEU A 290 3.40 3.82 1.35
CA LEU A 290 4.58 3.78 2.21
C LEU A 290 5.29 5.15 2.22
N ASP A 291 5.55 5.72 1.06
CA ASP A 291 6.21 7.03 0.93
C ASP A 291 5.40 8.14 1.63
N LEU A 292 4.07 8.14 1.45
CA LEU A 292 3.15 9.05 2.17
C LEU A 292 3.18 8.82 3.69
N ARG A 293 3.16 7.57 4.13
CA ARG A 293 3.20 7.22 5.55
C ARG A 293 4.44 7.80 6.23
N TYR A 294 5.62 7.63 5.63
CA TYR A 294 6.88 8.14 6.19
C TYR A 294 6.94 9.67 6.16
N LEU A 295 6.40 10.29 5.11
CA LEU A 295 6.23 11.73 5.02
C LEU A 295 5.37 12.26 6.18
N TYR A 296 4.24 11.61 6.48
CA TYR A 296 3.38 11.97 7.61
C TYR A 296 4.06 11.75 8.96
N LEU A 297 4.73 10.61 9.16
CA LEU A 297 5.38 10.28 10.43
C LEU A 297 6.53 11.23 10.80
N TYR A 298 7.45 11.47 9.86
CA TYR A 298 8.72 12.12 10.21
C TYR A 298 8.75 13.61 9.90
N GLU A 299 8.01 14.08 8.89
CA GLU A 299 8.08 15.47 8.45
C GLU A 299 6.88 16.29 8.89
N PHE A 300 5.67 15.75 8.74
CA PHE A 300 4.46 16.43 9.21
C PHE A 300 4.09 16.10 10.66
N ARG A 301 4.66 15.02 11.22
CA ARG A 301 4.36 14.51 12.57
C ARG A 301 2.87 14.25 12.79
N ASP A 302 2.19 13.77 11.76
CA ASP A 302 0.77 13.42 11.77
C ASP A 302 0.61 11.90 11.89
N ALA A 303 0.50 11.42 13.13
CA ALA A 303 0.36 10.00 13.40
C ALA A 303 -0.99 9.42 12.91
N ALA A 304 -2.04 10.25 12.86
CA ALA A 304 -3.36 9.80 12.45
C ALA A 304 -3.38 9.53 10.93
N ALA A 305 -2.91 10.49 10.13
CA ALA A 305 -2.80 10.32 8.68
C ALA A 305 -1.84 9.18 8.31
N ALA A 306 -0.74 9.00 9.05
CA ALA A 306 0.16 7.87 8.85
C ALA A 306 -0.49 6.50 9.11
N GLU A 307 -1.35 6.41 10.13
CA GLU A 307 -2.07 5.17 10.43
C GLU A 307 -3.13 4.86 9.38
N GLU A 308 -3.82 5.87 8.83
CA GLU A 308 -4.72 5.69 7.70
C GLU A 308 -4.00 5.08 6.49
N MET A 309 -2.78 5.54 6.19
CA MET A 309 -1.98 4.94 5.10
C MET A 309 -1.63 3.48 5.41
N LEU A 310 -1.29 3.15 6.66
CA LEU A 310 -1.00 1.77 7.06
C LEU A 310 -2.22 0.86 6.92
N VAL A 311 -3.42 1.33 7.28
CA VAL A 311 -4.68 0.60 7.08
C VAL A 311 -4.91 0.31 5.59
N GLN A 312 -4.68 1.30 4.73
CA GLN A 312 -4.78 1.12 3.28
C GLN A 312 -3.74 0.11 2.78
N MET A 313 -2.49 0.18 3.24
CA MET A 313 -1.43 -0.78 2.90
C MET A 313 -1.80 -2.22 3.29
N LYS A 314 -2.40 -2.43 4.47
CA LYS A 314 -2.87 -3.76 4.94
C LYS A 314 -3.99 -4.32 4.06
N SER A 315 -4.79 -3.47 3.42
CA SER A 315 -5.87 -3.89 2.53
C SER A 315 -5.37 -4.36 1.14
N LEU A 316 -4.10 -4.10 0.80
CA LEU A 316 -3.53 -4.47 -0.50
C LEU A 316 -3.14 -5.95 -0.53
N LYS A 317 -3.80 -6.69 -1.42
CA LYS A 317 -3.57 -8.13 -1.59
C LYS A 317 -2.13 -8.44 -2.00
N GLY A 318 -1.48 -9.35 -1.29
CA GLY A 318 -0.09 -9.78 -1.52
C GLY A 318 0.97 -8.96 -0.77
N PHE A 319 0.57 -7.90 -0.07
CA PHE A 319 1.46 -7.03 0.70
C PHE A 319 1.18 -7.07 2.21
N GLU A 320 0.30 -7.97 2.65
CA GLU A 320 -0.18 -8.06 4.03
C GLU A 320 0.98 -8.26 5.01
N LYS A 321 1.92 -9.16 4.67
CA LYS A 321 3.10 -9.44 5.50
C LYS A 321 4.10 -8.27 5.56
N LEU A 322 4.24 -7.52 4.47
CA LEU A 322 5.12 -6.34 4.46
C LEU A 322 4.48 -5.21 5.28
N ALA A 323 3.16 -5.03 5.19
CA ALA A 323 2.42 -4.11 6.04
C ALA A 323 2.43 -4.51 7.53
N GLU A 324 2.49 -5.81 7.82
CA GLU A 324 2.67 -6.35 9.18
C GLU A 324 4.05 -6.00 9.74
N ILE A 325 5.13 -6.17 8.96
CA ILE A 325 6.47 -5.72 9.34
C ILE A 325 6.46 -4.21 9.64
N GLU A 326 5.87 -3.40 8.76
CA GLU A 326 5.76 -1.95 8.95
C GLU A 326 5.06 -1.58 10.26
N ALA A 327 3.96 -2.26 10.58
CA ALA A 327 3.20 -2.03 11.81
C ALA A 327 4.03 -2.35 13.06
N ILE A 328 4.71 -3.50 13.07
CA ILE A 328 5.54 -3.92 14.20
C ILE A 328 6.74 -2.99 14.35
N VAL A 329 7.50 -2.78 13.29
CA VAL A 329 8.74 -1.98 13.33
C VAL A 329 8.45 -0.53 13.77
N SER A 330 7.31 0.04 13.38
CA SER A 330 6.96 1.41 13.76
C SER A 330 6.48 1.57 15.20
N SER A 331 5.91 0.52 15.80
CA SER A 331 5.47 0.54 17.20
C SER A 331 6.54 0.00 18.16
N PHE A 332 7.55 -0.70 17.63
CA PHE A 332 8.60 -1.30 18.41
C PHE A 332 9.73 -0.30 18.72
N ASN A 333 10.08 -0.18 20.00
CA ASN A 333 11.27 0.54 20.46
C ASN A 333 12.10 -0.35 21.39
N GLN A 334 13.29 0.12 21.78
CA GLN A 334 14.20 -0.67 22.62
C GLN A 334 13.60 -1.10 23.96
N ARG A 335 12.75 -0.25 24.58
CA ARG A 335 12.09 -0.57 25.85
C ARG A 335 10.98 -1.60 25.67
N SER A 336 10.35 -1.66 24.50
CA SER A 336 9.34 -2.68 24.18
C SER A 336 9.90 -4.10 24.36
N LEU A 337 11.21 -4.31 24.16
CA LEU A 337 11.88 -5.59 24.38
C LEU A 337 11.67 -6.15 25.80
N LEU A 338 11.56 -5.27 26.79
CA LEU A 338 11.38 -5.64 28.20
C LEU A 338 9.96 -6.10 28.53
N THR A 339 9.01 -5.89 27.61
CA THR A 339 7.60 -6.26 27.78
C THR A 339 7.29 -7.57 27.07
N ALA A 340 6.30 -8.32 27.57
CA ALA A 340 5.86 -9.55 26.92
C ALA A 340 5.30 -9.30 25.51
N ASP A 341 4.54 -8.22 25.33
CA ASP A 341 3.94 -7.85 24.03
C ASP A 341 5.01 -7.47 22.99
N GLY A 342 6.01 -6.68 23.39
CA GLY A 342 7.11 -6.33 22.50
C GLY A 342 7.95 -7.55 22.13
N TYR A 343 8.24 -8.43 23.09
CA TYR A 343 8.93 -9.69 22.81
C TYR A 343 8.13 -10.61 21.87
N ALA A 344 6.81 -10.72 22.05
CA ALA A 344 5.95 -11.45 21.13
C ALA A 344 5.95 -10.84 19.71
N SER A 345 5.94 -9.52 19.60
CA SER A 345 6.04 -8.80 18.31
C SER A 345 7.37 -9.08 17.60
N LEU A 346 8.47 -9.17 18.37
CA LEU A 346 9.78 -9.52 17.82
C LEU A 346 9.84 -10.99 17.36
N GLN A 347 9.18 -11.91 18.06
CA GLN A 347 9.03 -13.30 17.60
C GLN A 347 8.21 -13.38 16.30
N GLN A 348 7.18 -12.54 16.14
CA GLN A 348 6.44 -12.42 14.89
C GLN A 348 7.34 -11.96 13.74
N LEU A 349 8.18 -10.95 13.95
CA LEU A 349 9.17 -10.54 12.94
C LEU A 349 10.10 -11.70 12.57
N ALA A 350 10.56 -12.49 13.54
CA ALA A 350 11.42 -13.63 13.27
C ALA A 350 10.75 -14.74 12.45
N ASN A 351 9.42 -14.91 12.57
CA ASN A 351 8.65 -15.82 11.72
C ASN A 351 8.58 -15.36 10.25
N LEU A 352 8.84 -14.08 10.00
CA LEU A 352 8.90 -13.47 8.66
C LEU A 352 10.32 -13.44 8.07
N ALA A 353 11.22 -14.33 8.52
CA ALA A 353 12.63 -14.40 8.13
C ALA A 353 12.90 -14.27 6.60
N HIS A 354 12.06 -14.86 5.75
CA HIS A 354 12.16 -14.81 4.29
C HIS A 354 12.04 -13.40 3.67
N LEU A 355 11.56 -12.42 4.42
CA LEU A 355 11.41 -11.02 3.98
C LEU A 355 12.59 -10.14 4.43
N PHE A 356 13.60 -10.72 5.08
CA PHE A 356 14.81 -10.03 5.50
C PHE A 356 15.98 -10.32 4.54
N PRO A 357 16.87 -9.34 4.28
CA PRO A 357 16.92 -8.01 4.89
C PRO A 357 15.75 -7.13 4.44
N TYR A 358 15.16 -6.42 5.41
CA TYR A 358 14.04 -5.52 5.16
C TYR A 358 14.58 -4.13 4.84
N ASP A 359 14.30 -3.65 3.63
CA ASP A 359 14.61 -2.29 3.18
C ASP A 359 13.40 -1.66 2.50
N ASN A 360 12.84 -0.65 3.16
CA ASN A 360 11.69 0.10 2.66
C ASN A 360 12.08 1.46 2.05
N GLY A 361 13.38 1.79 2.03
CA GLY A 361 13.92 3.06 1.55
C GLY A 361 13.98 4.18 2.59
N TYR A 362 13.30 4.04 3.73
CA TYR A 362 13.23 5.07 4.78
C TYR A 362 13.88 4.67 6.08
N LEU A 363 13.60 3.46 6.57
CA LEU A 363 14.22 2.93 7.76
C LEU A 363 15.65 2.43 7.47
N PRO A 364 16.48 2.31 8.51
CA PRO A 364 17.71 1.54 8.40
C PRO A 364 17.42 0.14 7.89
N VAL A 365 18.35 -0.43 7.12
CA VAL A 365 18.22 -1.81 6.63
C VAL A 365 18.24 -2.75 7.82
N ILE A 366 17.14 -3.48 8.04
CA ILE A 366 17.02 -4.41 9.16
C ILE A 366 17.41 -5.79 8.63
N SER A 367 18.51 -6.36 9.14
CA SER A 367 18.91 -7.73 8.78
C SER A 367 18.25 -8.77 9.68
N TYR A 368 18.17 -10.01 9.19
CA TYR A 368 17.68 -11.10 10.02
C TYR A 368 18.62 -11.39 11.21
N GLU A 369 19.94 -11.25 11.03
CA GLU A 369 20.87 -11.42 12.16
C GLU A 369 20.62 -10.36 13.24
N TYR A 370 20.23 -9.14 12.86
CA TYR A 370 19.90 -8.10 13.83
C TYR A 370 18.62 -8.42 14.62
N ILE A 371 17.60 -8.97 13.96
CA ILE A 371 16.40 -9.49 14.64
C ILE A 371 16.77 -10.62 15.61
N GLN A 372 17.66 -11.54 15.21
CA GLN A 372 18.16 -12.60 16.09
C GLN A 372 18.92 -12.04 17.28
N PHE A 373 19.76 -11.02 17.08
CA PHE A 373 20.44 -10.32 18.17
C PHE A 373 19.47 -9.72 19.19
N LEU A 374 18.43 -9.01 18.72
CA LEU A 374 17.39 -8.48 19.61
C LEU A 374 16.63 -9.60 20.34
N LEU A 375 16.29 -10.69 19.63
CA LEU A 375 15.60 -11.84 20.24
C LEU A 375 16.41 -12.47 21.35
N VAL A 376 17.73 -12.51 21.21
CA VAL A 376 18.61 -13.06 22.24
C VAL A 376 18.55 -12.24 23.51
N ILE A 377 18.60 -10.91 23.39
CA ILE A 377 18.47 -10.04 24.56
C ILE A 377 17.08 -10.26 25.19
N GLY A 378 16.02 -10.36 24.38
CA GLY A 378 14.67 -10.67 24.85
C GLY A 378 14.57 -12.02 25.57
N ASP A 379 15.13 -13.09 25.00
CA ASP A 379 15.20 -14.42 25.60
C ASP A 379 15.88 -14.38 26.97
N MET A 380 16.99 -13.64 27.09
CA MET A 380 17.72 -13.50 28.34
C MET A 380 16.87 -12.81 29.40
N VAL A 381 16.26 -11.67 29.07
CA VAL A 381 15.39 -10.90 29.99
C VAL A 381 14.20 -11.75 30.45
N HIS A 382 13.51 -12.41 29.52
CA HIS A 382 12.30 -13.21 29.81
C HIS A 382 12.60 -14.64 30.28
N GLY A 383 13.87 -15.06 30.30
CA GLY A 383 14.27 -16.42 30.66
C GLY A 383 13.77 -17.50 29.69
N GLN A 384 13.59 -17.16 28.42
CA GLN A 384 13.17 -18.08 27.37
C GLN A 384 14.37 -18.66 26.63
N LYS A 385 14.17 -19.82 25.99
CA LYS A 385 15.21 -20.48 25.19
C LYS A 385 14.70 -20.69 23.77
N SER A 386 15.01 -19.75 22.89
CA SER A 386 14.71 -19.86 21.46
C SER A 386 15.72 -20.75 20.73
N LYS A 387 15.34 -21.26 19.55
CA LYS A 387 16.22 -22.07 18.68
C LYS A 387 17.23 -21.21 17.88
N ILE A 388 17.81 -20.20 18.50
CA ILE A 388 18.75 -19.29 17.84
C ILE A 388 20.12 -19.96 17.77
N LYS A 389 20.67 -20.11 16.56
CA LYS A 389 21.97 -20.75 16.34
C LYS A 389 23.04 -19.68 16.14
N GLY A 390 23.95 -19.56 17.11
CA GLY A 390 25.24 -18.87 16.96
C GLY A 390 25.14 -17.38 16.64
N ILE A 391 25.36 -16.55 17.65
CA ILE A 391 25.38 -15.09 17.49
C ILE A 391 26.85 -14.67 17.45
N ASN A 392 27.27 -14.06 16.34
CA ASN A 392 28.62 -13.56 16.18
C ASN A 392 28.72 -12.09 16.61
N VAL A 393 28.44 -11.84 17.89
CA VAL A 393 28.50 -10.51 18.52
C VAL A 393 29.24 -10.64 19.84
N THR A 394 29.99 -9.62 20.21
CA THR A 394 30.65 -9.53 21.52
C THR A 394 29.93 -8.51 22.40
N GLY A 395 29.65 -8.88 23.64
CA GLY A 395 29.19 -7.98 24.68
C GLY A 395 30.33 -7.15 25.29
N TRP A 396 30.01 -6.48 26.39
CA TRP A 396 30.95 -5.73 27.19
C TRP A 396 32.18 -6.56 27.57
N GLY A 397 33.37 -5.94 27.52
CA GLY A 397 34.63 -6.60 27.84
C GLY A 397 35.08 -7.65 26.82
N GLY A 398 34.46 -7.72 25.63
CA GLY A 398 34.80 -8.70 24.60
C GLY A 398 34.21 -10.10 24.86
N ILE A 399 33.28 -10.23 25.80
CA ILE A 399 32.66 -11.51 26.14
C ILE A 399 31.75 -11.96 24.98
N GLN A 400 31.92 -13.20 24.52
CA GLN A 400 31.14 -13.75 23.41
C GLN A 400 29.64 -13.83 23.76
N ALA A 401 28.76 -13.40 22.83
CA ALA A 401 27.30 -13.43 23.04
C ALA A 401 26.77 -14.83 23.34
N ASN A 402 27.32 -15.87 22.70
CA ASN A 402 26.91 -17.26 22.93
C ASN A 402 27.15 -17.69 24.39
N LEU A 403 28.27 -17.28 24.99
CA LEU A 403 28.57 -17.55 26.39
C LEU A 403 27.55 -16.87 27.31
N LEU A 404 27.31 -15.57 27.11
CA LEU A 404 26.33 -14.80 27.90
C LEU A 404 24.93 -15.38 27.78
N TYR A 405 24.50 -15.71 26.56
CA TYR A 405 23.21 -16.31 26.26
C TYR A 405 23.05 -17.68 26.92
N ASN A 406 23.99 -18.60 26.69
CA ASN A 406 23.95 -19.95 27.25
C ASN A 406 23.92 -19.91 28.79
N THR A 407 24.64 -18.96 29.40
CA THR A 407 24.59 -18.73 30.85
C THR A 407 23.20 -18.26 31.29
N ALA A 408 22.62 -17.27 30.61
CA ALA A 408 21.32 -16.72 30.97
C ALA A 408 20.17 -17.73 30.84
N VAL A 409 20.15 -18.55 29.78
CA VAL A 409 19.11 -19.56 29.54
C VAL A 409 19.32 -20.88 30.31
N GLY A 410 20.31 -20.92 31.22
CA GLY A 410 20.57 -22.07 32.08
C GLY A 410 21.32 -23.23 31.41
N ALA A 411 21.84 -23.05 30.19
CA ALA A 411 22.70 -24.02 29.50
C ALA A 411 24.17 -23.88 29.96
N LYS A 412 24.39 -23.89 31.28
CA LYS A 412 25.67 -23.54 31.92
C LYS A 412 26.82 -24.49 31.59
N GLU A 413 26.56 -25.77 31.33
CA GLU A 413 27.59 -26.71 30.88
C GLU A 413 28.19 -26.30 29.53
N LYS A 414 27.32 -25.92 28.57
CA LYS A 414 27.75 -25.43 27.26
C LYS A 414 28.46 -24.08 27.40
N ALA A 415 27.92 -23.19 28.22
CA ALA A 415 28.57 -21.92 28.54
C ALA A 415 29.97 -22.13 29.15
N TYR A 416 30.13 -23.12 30.03
CA TYR A 416 31.43 -23.44 30.62
C TYR A 416 32.44 -23.95 29.57
N GLN A 417 32.00 -24.76 28.60
CA GLN A 417 32.84 -25.15 27.47
C GLN A 417 33.28 -23.93 26.64
N ASP A 418 32.35 -23.02 26.33
CA ASP A 418 32.67 -21.77 25.63
C ASP A 418 33.66 -20.91 26.44
N TYR A 419 33.48 -20.84 27.76
CA TYR A 419 34.36 -20.10 28.67
C TYR A 419 35.79 -20.65 28.69
N LEU A 420 35.97 -21.97 28.75
CA LEU A 420 37.31 -22.59 28.75
C LEU A 420 38.12 -22.24 27.49
N LEU A 421 37.47 -22.02 26.36
CA LEU A 421 38.14 -21.65 25.11
C LEU A 421 38.66 -20.21 25.10
N ILE A 422 38.07 -19.32 25.91
CA ILE A 422 38.37 -17.88 25.89
C ILE A 422 38.95 -17.35 27.20
N LYS A 423 38.99 -18.18 28.27
CA LYS A 423 39.45 -17.80 29.61
C LYS A 423 40.82 -17.13 29.61
N GLU A 424 41.77 -17.68 28.86
CA GLU A 424 43.16 -17.16 28.82
C GLU A 424 43.28 -15.80 28.13
N GLN A 425 42.26 -15.39 27.36
CA GLN A 425 42.23 -14.12 26.63
C GLN A 425 41.59 -12.99 27.46
N MET A 426 40.99 -13.30 28.61
CA MET A 426 40.28 -12.34 29.47
C MET A 426 41.18 -11.79 30.58
N THR A 427 40.89 -10.58 31.03
CA THR A 427 41.53 -10.04 32.25
C THR A 427 41.08 -10.85 33.48
N PRO A 428 41.87 -10.89 34.56
CA PRO A 428 41.50 -11.61 35.79
C PRO A 428 40.13 -11.20 36.34
N GLN A 429 39.79 -9.91 36.28
CA GLN A 429 38.52 -9.37 36.74
C GLN A 429 37.34 -9.88 35.88
N VAL A 430 37.49 -9.89 34.55
CA VAL A 430 36.45 -10.38 33.62
C VAL A 430 36.33 -11.90 33.68
N SER A 431 37.43 -12.63 33.84
CA SER A 431 37.39 -14.08 34.07
C SER A 431 36.63 -14.41 35.35
N LYS A 432 36.90 -13.67 36.44
CA LYS A 432 36.23 -13.88 37.73
C LYS A 432 34.73 -13.57 37.66
N LEU A 433 34.35 -12.50 36.97
CA LEU A 433 32.97 -12.16 36.64
C LEU A 433 32.22 -13.33 35.99
N VAL A 434 32.80 -13.88 34.93
CA VAL A 434 32.17 -14.97 34.17
C VAL A 434 32.08 -16.24 35.02
N GLU A 435 33.12 -16.58 35.79
CA GLU A 435 33.09 -17.70 36.73
C GLU A 435 31.96 -17.53 37.77
N ASP A 436 31.87 -16.37 38.40
CA ASP A 436 30.88 -16.13 39.46
C ASP A 436 29.42 -16.15 38.93
N LEU A 437 29.20 -15.80 37.65
CA LEU A 437 27.88 -15.93 37.00
C LEU A 437 27.56 -17.37 36.55
N LEU A 438 28.59 -18.16 36.22
CA LEU A 438 28.44 -19.56 35.83
C LEU A 438 28.18 -20.45 37.05
N PHE A 439 28.91 -20.26 38.14
CA PHE A 439 28.90 -21.19 39.26
C PHE A 439 27.83 -20.89 40.33
N PRO A 440 27.23 -21.93 40.94
CA PRO A 440 27.40 -23.34 40.58
C PRO A 440 26.67 -23.71 39.28
N LEU A 441 27.28 -24.59 38.48
CA LEU A 441 26.78 -24.98 37.16
C LEU A 441 25.41 -25.66 37.21
N TYR A 442 25.08 -26.31 38.32
CA TYR A 442 23.84 -27.06 38.51
C TYR A 442 22.64 -26.19 38.92
N LEU A 443 22.86 -24.92 39.30
CA LEU A 443 21.77 -24.01 39.64
C LEU A 443 21.37 -23.14 38.43
N PRO A 444 20.06 -22.89 38.23
CA PRO A 444 19.60 -21.98 37.20
C PRO A 444 20.03 -20.54 37.51
N THR A 445 20.19 -19.76 36.46
CA THR A 445 20.56 -18.33 36.56
C THR A 445 19.37 -17.52 37.07
N LEU A 446 19.59 -16.73 38.12
CA LEU A 446 18.56 -15.89 38.74
C LEU A 446 18.08 -14.80 37.79
N ALA A 447 16.86 -14.30 37.99
CA ALA A 447 16.25 -13.31 37.09
C ALA A 447 17.10 -12.03 36.94
N LYS A 448 17.58 -11.47 38.04
CA LYS A 448 18.45 -10.28 38.01
C LYS A 448 19.83 -10.55 37.39
N ASP A 449 20.37 -11.76 37.56
CA ASP A 449 21.61 -12.16 36.89
C ASP A 449 21.41 -12.28 35.37
N ARG A 450 20.23 -12.75 34.92
CA ARG A 450 19.90 -12.76 33.48
C ARG A 450 19.77 -11.35 32.90
N ILE A 451 19.13 -10.43 33.62
CA ILE A 451 19.00 -9.01 33.23
C ILE A 451 20.40 -8.39 33.12
N PHE A 452 21.29 -8.67 34.09
CA PHE A 452 22.67 -8.23 34.04
C PHE A 452 23.42 -8.76 32.80
N LEU A 453 23.33 -10.07 32.52
CA LEU A 453 23.92 -10.68 31.33
C LEU A 453 23.37 -10.06 30.03
N ALA A 454 22.07 -9.76 29.98
CA ALA A 454 21.43 -9.09 28.85
C ALA A 454 21.98 -7.67 28.67
N GLY A 455 22.19 -6.94 29.78
CA GLY A 455 22.85 -5.63 29.79
C GLY A 455 24.27 -5.69 29.23
N LEU A 456 25.08 -6.65 29.68
CA LEU A 456 26.43 -6.87 29.14
C LEU A 456 26.43 -7.08 27.63
N LEU A 457 25.47 -7.84 27.10
CA LEU A 457 25.35 -8.07 25.66
C LEU A 457 24.85 -6.81 24.90
N ALA A 458 23.92 -6.07 25.49
CA ALA A 458 23.26 -4.93 24.86
C ALA A 458 24.17 -3.69 24.78
N VAL A 459 24.94 -3.37 25.82
CA VAL A 459 25.72 -2.11 25.95
C VAL A 459 26.49 -1.71 24.69
N PRO A 460 27.25 -2.59 24.00
CA PRO A 460 28.05 -2.18 22.84
C PRO A 460 27.22 -1.70 21.64
N THR A 461 25.97 -2.16 21.49
CA THR A 461 25.12 -1.90 20.31
C THR A 461 23.89 -1.06 20.65
N LEU A 462 23.33 -1.27 21.84
CA LEU A 462 22.13 -0.64 22.40
C LEU A 462 22.52 -0.02 23.75
N SER A 463 23.36 1.02 23.74
CA SER A 463 23.94 1.62 24.96
C SER A 463 22.90 2.00 26.00
N ASP A 464 21.80 2.61 25.56
CA ASP A 464 20.75 3.12 26.45
C ASP A 464 20.03 1.96 27.13
N LEU A 465 19.54 0.99 26.35
CA LEU A 465 18.93 -0.23 26.87
C LEU A 465 19.90 -1.02 27.75
N GLY A 466 21.15 -1.16 27.33
CA GLY A 466 22.17 -1.89 28.06
C GLY A 466 22.45 -1.26 29.42
N THR A 467 22.57 0.07 29.48
CA THR A 467 22.73 0.81 30.73
C THR A 467 21.51 0.68 31.63
N ASP A 468 20.30 0.81 31.08
CA ASP A 468 19.03 0.63 31.82
C ASP A 468 18.94 -0.78 32.43
N LEU A 469 19.31 -1.83 31.67
CA LEU A 469 19.36 -3.22 32.15
C LEU A 469 20.39 -3.42 33.27
N LEU A 470 21.59 -2.85 33.13
CA LEU A 470 22.64 -2.93 34.15
C LEU A 470 22.19 -2.26 35.46
N VAL A 471 21.59 -1.08 35.37
CA VAL A 471 21.03 -0.36 36.52
C VAL A 471 19.91 -1.16 37.17
N ASP A 472 18.97 -1.72 36.39
CA ASP A 472 17.90 -2.55 36.95
C ASP A 472 18.45 -3.78 37.68
N ALA A 473 19.49 -4.44 37.14
CA ALA A 473 20.04 -5.64 37.75
C ALA A 473 20.69 -5.39 39.13
N ILE A 474 21.31 -4.23 39.33
CA ILE A 474 22.01 -3.88 40.58
C ILE A 474 21.13 -3.11 41.58
N SER A 475 19.98 -2.58 41.13
CA SER A 475 19.06 -1.79 41.93
C SER A 475 17.83 -2.60 42.38
N GLY A 476 17.11 -2.06 43.37
CA GLY A 476 15.96 -2.73 43.99
C GLY A 476 16.34 -3.93 44.86
N GLN A 477 15.33 -4.67 45.33
CA GLN A 477 15.49 -6.01 45.92
C GLN A 477 14.51 -6.99 45.27
N PRO A 478 14.93 -8.24 44.97
CA PRO A 478 16.30 -8.74 45.08
C PRO A 478 17.25 -8.10 44.06
N ARG A 479 18.56 -8.04 44.39
CA ARG A 479 19.63 -7.61 43.48
C ARG A 479 20.25 -8.83 42.79
N MET A 480 21.06 -8.61 41.77
CA MET A 480 21.95 -9.64 41.24
C MET A 480 22.84 -10.23 42.35
N SER A 481 23.18 -11.52 42.22
CA SER A 481 23.86 -12.29 43.27
C SER A 481 25.22 -11.72 43.66
N LYS A 482 25.93 -11.14 42.68
CA LYS A 482 27.27 -10.56 42.81
C LYS A 482 27.29 -9.11 42.35
N ALA A 483 26.63 -8.25 43.12
CA ALA A 483 26.43 -6.85 42.75
C ALA A 483 27.74 -6.04 42.63
N GLU A 484 28.84 -6.48 43.26
CA GLU A 484 30.18 -5.88 43.11
C GLU A 484 30.64 -5.86 41.64
N HIS A 485 30.32 -6.91 40.89
CA HIS A 485 30.58 -6.98 39.46
C HIS A 485 29.74 -5.97 38.69
N GLY A 486 28.47 -5.85 39.04
CA GLY A 486 27.54 -4.93 38.39
C GLY A 486 27.93 -3.47 38.56
N PHE A 487 28.35 -3.06 39.76
CA PHE A 487 28.85 -1.72 40.01
C PHE A 487 30.14 -1.42 39.21
N ALA A 488 31.08 -2.36 39.16
CA ALA A 488 32.32 -2.18 38.40
C ALA A 488 32.05 -1.99 36.89
N VAL A 489 31.20 -2.85 36.31
CA VAL A 489 30.78 -2.75 34.91
C VAL A 489 30.08 -1.42 34.64
N LEU A 490 29.11 -1.04 35.48
CA LEU A 490 28.38 0.21 35.28
C LEU A 490 29.27 1.45 35.37
N SER A 491 30.25 1.45 36.28
CA SER A 491 31.25 2.52 36.39
C SER A 491 32.09 2.64 35.11
N ASP A 492 32.56 1.52 34.56
CA ASP A 492 33.30 1.51 33.28
C ASP A 492 32.43 1.97 32.10
N VAL A 493 31.16 1.54 32.05
CA VAL A 493 30.20 1.98 31.03
C VAL A 493 29.98 3.50 31.10
N TYR A 494 29.71 4.05 32.28
CA TYR A 494 29.57 5.50 32.45
C TYR A 494 30.85 6.25 32.06
N ASN A 495 32.01 5.72 32.42
CA ASN A 495 33.30 6.31 32.04
C ASN A 495 33.48 6.35 30.52
N LYS A 496 33.16 5.25 29.82
CA LYS A 496 33.19 5.17 28.35
C LYS A 496 32.20 6.11 27.67
N HIS A 497 31.09 6.42 28.33
CA HIS A 497 30.11 7.40 27.88
C HIS A 497 30.38 8.83 28.40
N LEU A 498 31.56 9.10 28.96
CA LEU A 498 31.99 10.41 29.47
C LEU A 498 31.13 10.96 30.65
N ALA A 499 30.35 10.10 31.30
CA ALA A 499 29.57 10.40 32.50
C ALA A 499 30.43 10.22 33.76
N TYR A 500 31.49 11.05 33.90
CA TYR A 500 32.53 10.85 34.91
C TYR A 500 32.02 10.98 36.35
N SER A 501 31.08 11.89 36.61
CA SER A 501 30.48 12.08 37.94
C SER A 501 29.72 10.83 38.41
N GLU A 502 28.95 10.25 37.50
CA GLU A 502 28.18 9.03 37.70
C GLU A 502 29.13 7.85 37.89
N ALA A 503 30.16 7.74 37.05
CA ALA A 503 31.20 6.72 37.17
C ALA A 503 31.91 6.76 38.53
N GLN A 504 32.31 7.93 39.01
CA GLN A 504 32.94 8.12 40.33
C GLN A 504 31.99 7.79 41.49
N THR A 505 30.72 8.17 41.36
CA THR A 505 29.70 7.87 42.39
C THR A 505 29.49 6.35 42.50
N VAL A 506 29.36 5.67 41.36
CA VAL A 506 29.23 4.21 41.31
C VAL A 506 30.50 3.52 41.84
N TRP A 507 31.68 4.04 41.49
CA TRP A 507 32.95 3.53 42.00
C TRP A 507 33.06 3.65 43.51
N LYS A 508 32.63 4.78 44.08
CA LYS A 508 32.58 4.98 45.53
C LYS A 508 31.60 4.01 46.20
N LEU A 509 30.44 3.76 45.61
CA LEU A 509 29.50 2.75 46.11
C LEU A 509 30.11 1.34 46.10
N LEU A 510 30.91 1.01 45.08
CA LEU A 510 31.66 -0.24 45.02
C LEU A 510 32.70 -0.32 46.16
N SER A 511 33.51 0.73 46.35
CA SER A 511 34.53 0.74 47.40
C SER A 511 33.96 0.68 48.81
N ASP A 512 32.86 1.40 49.05
CA ASP A 512 32.27 1.52 50.38
C ASP A 512 31.54 0.23 50.79
N ASN A 513 30.87 -0.45 49.84
CA ASN A 513 30.09 -1.66 50.14
C ASN A 513 30.87 -2.97 49.93
N TYR A 514 31.91 -2.97 49.08
CA TYR A 514 32.67 -4.17 48.72
C TYR A 514 34.19 -3.88 48.70
N PRO A 515 34.80 -3.56 49.85
CA PRO A 515 36.21 -3.15 49.92
C PRO A 515 37.19 -4.24 49.46
N ASP A 516 36.79 -5.52 49.52
CA ASP A 516 37.62 -6.67 49.10
C ASP A 516 37.42 -7.06 47.62
N SER A 517 36.65 -6.27 46.87
CA SER A 517 36.33 -6.54 45.47
C SER A 517 37.60 -6.63 44.59
N ILE A 518 37.65 -7.62 43.71
CA ILE A 518 38.76 -7.79 42.75
C ILE A 518 38.93 -6.59 41.81
N TRP A 519 37.87 -5.80 41.62
CA TRP A 519 37.88 -4.62 40.75
C TRP A 519 38.62 -3.43 41.37
N LEU A 520 38.83 -3.41 42.68
CA LEU A 520 39.60 -2.36 43.36
C LEU A 520 41.12 -2.60 43.32
N LYS A 521 41.54 -3.76 42.80
CA LYS A 521 42.93 -4.18 42.59
C LYS A 521 43.30 -4.02 41.13
#